data_AF-A0A6J2THR1-F1
#
_entry.id   AF-A0A6J2THR1-F1
#
_cell.length_a   1.000
_cell.length_b   1.000
_cell.length_c   1.000
_cell.angle_alpha   90.00
_cell.angle_beta   90.00
_cell.angle_gamma   90.00
#
_symmetry.space_group_name_H-M   'P 1'
#
loop_
_entity.id
_entity.type
_entity.pdbx_description
1 polymer ?
#
loop_
_entity_poly.entity_id
_entity_poly.type
_entity_poly.pdbx_seq_one_letter_code
_entity_poly.pdbx_strand_id
1 'polypeptide(L)'
;MRSISKNILLTVCLILYSWSADADTQPQCVLGQFQCSSGACIAAEQKCDGFRNCEDGSDETFLQCYKQPCNRFRCSYGGCIDKSAKCNGIQNCWDNSDETKLECGNETQHAEYVRELRGSCDSNQYYQCRHSTKCLSMNEICDGTAHCEDGSDESLELCAGSICPEYAFRCAYGGCVGGQSLCDHVIDCADGSDEMEQICLQLHKEQWPKNTPWTAAWKYSKKPQTATVPPFHQNREHAWPDCGQRCSRQFIARDVSRTTSCSHNGREFDCLIDMIPLLPGTKLKLRCAEGYVSETNPATGLLVCDSNGNWQWEDETTLQCSPDCGRIARTQEDSGQQPWMVSIFHETSTQNFNFRCLGVIVAPRIVLTTERCFSTGVHGLAANDHTSYTIAQGHHEIEFVREQPHGYILHNISQIQYLTSKLHSTTDQALVLLILVRPLRFSATVRPICLKDLSAGVPGVSPVERGAFRQGQPVISWHGKRAHLTHIVGSTADGNKNKLYLQPFLSDIRKRIREEEERSQRLN
;
A
#
# COMPACT_ATOMS: atom_id res chain seq x y z
N MET A 1 32.61 -22.65 -75.37
CA MET A 1 34.02 -22.32 -75.04
C MET A 1 33.96 -21.12 -74.10
N ARG A 2 34.17 -21.30 -72.77
CA ARG A 2 35.43 -21.06 -72.02
C ARG A 2 35.95 -19.62 -72.23
N SER A 3 36.35 -18.81 -71.25
CA SER A 3 36.59 -18.95 -69.80
C SER A 3 36.93 -17.54 -69.29
N ILE A 4 36.32 -17.04 -68.21
CA ILE A 4 36.71 -15.79 -67.55
C ILE A 4 37.60 -16.16 -66.35
N SER A 5 38.84 -15.66 -66.38
CA SER A 5 39.84 -15.88 -65.31
C SER A 5 39.57 -14.95 -64.13
N LYS A 6 39.17 -15.57 -63.02
CA LYS A 6 39.13 -15.05 -61.66
C LYS A 6 40.58 -14.97 -61.15
N ASN A 7 41.16 -13.79 -60.93
CA ASN A 7 42.41 -13.69 -60.15
C ASN A 7 42.82 -12.31 -59.61
N ILE A 8 41.91 -11.32 -59.52
CA ILE A 8 42.25 -10.00 -58.94
C ILE A 8 41.28 -9.56 -57.82
N LEU A 9 40.19 -10.31 -57.56
CA LEU A 9 39.26 -10.01 -56.46
C LEU A 9 39.49 -10.81 -55.17
N LEU A 10 40.39 -11.80 -55.17
CA LEU A 10 40.58 -12.73 -54.04
C LEU A 10 41.64 -12.29 -53.03
N THR A 11 42.47 -11.28 -53.35
CA THR A 11 43.55 -10.82 -52.47
C THR A 11 43.19 -9.62 -51.59
N VAL A 12 42.05 -8.96 -51.84
CA VAL A 12 41.54 -7.86 -50.98
C VAL A 12 40.49 -8.34 -49.97
N CYS A 13 39.95 -9.55 -50.15
CA CYS A 13 39.01 -10.14 -49.19
C CYS A 13 39.70 -10.81 -47.99
N LEU A 14 40.98 -11.19 -48.08
CA LEU A 14 41.72 -11.86 -47.01
C LEU A 14 42.41 -10.91 -46.01
N ILE A 15 42.26 -9.59 -46.15
CA ILE A 15 42.68 -8.59 -45.13
C ILE A 15 41.46 -8.03 -44.36
N LEU A 16 40.26 -8.56 -44.63
CA LEU A 16 39.04 -8.29 -43.83
C LEU A 16 38.52 -9.55 -43.11
N TYR A 17 39.32 -10.61 -43.03
CA TYR A 17 39.04 -11.84 -42.27
C TYR A 17 40.04 -12.08 -41.12
N SER A 18 40.52 -11.00 -40.49
CA SER A 18 41.34 -11.09 -39.27
C SER A 18 40.87 -10.13 -38.17
N TRP A 19 39.56 -9.87 -38.10
CA TRP A 19 38.91 -9.21 -36.97
C TRP A 19 37.72 -10.09 -36.53
N SER A 20 38.03 -11.22 -35.85
CA SER A 20 37.08 -11.91 -34.98
C SER A 20 37.84 -12.80 -33.99
N ALA A 21 38.55 -12.14 -33.08
CA ALA A 21 38.99 -12.63 -31.78
C ALA A 21 39.05 -11.37 -30.91
N ASP A 22 38.32 -11.15 -29.84
CA ASP A 22 37.43 -12.01 -29.06
C ASP A 22 36.19 -11.18 -28.72
N ALA A 23 35.02 -11.62 -29.18
CA ALA A 23 33.78 -11.24 -28.53
C ALA A 23 33.69 -12.11 -27.28
N ASP A 24 34.17 -11.56 -26.16
CA ASP A 24 33.83 -11.91 -24.77
C ASP A 24 33.04 -13.21 -24.61
N THR A 25 33.70 -14.35 -24.80
CA THR A 25 33.19 -15.62 -24.27
C THR A 25 33.66 -15.69 -22.83
N GLN A 26 32.93 -15.03 -21.92
CA GLN A 26 33.02 -15.39 -20.52
C GLN A 26 32.86 -16.91 -20.41
N PRO A 27 33.83 -17.64 -19.83
CA PRO A 27 33.72 -19.07 -19.69
C PRO A 27 32.53 -19.35 -18.78
N GLN A 28 31.43 -19.80 -19.37
CA GLN A 28 30.30 -20.27 -18.58
C GLN A 28 30.73 -21.54 -17.84
N CYS A 29 30.43 -21.60 -16.54
CA CYS A 29 30.75 -22.77 -15.73
C CYS A 29 30.18 -24.06 -16.37
N VAL A 30 30.86 -25.19 -16.15
CA VAL A 30 30.41 -26.47 -16.71
C VAL A 30 29.09 -26.91 -16.07
N LEU A 31 28.34 -27.79 -16.76
CA LEU A 31 27.08 -28.33 -16.24
C LEU A 31 27.26 -28.93 -14.84
N GLY A 32 26.43 -28.49 -13.89
CA GLY A 32 26.52 -28.89 -12.48
C GLY A 32 27.36 -27.96 -11.60
N GLN A 33 27.85 -26.84 -12.12
CA GLN A 33 28.51 -25.78 -11.35
C GLN A 33 27.66 -24.52 -11.26
N PHE A 34 27.84 -23.78 -10.16
CA PHE A 34 27.32 -22.43 -9.97
C PHE A 34 28.43 -21.40 -10.24
N GLN A 35 28.10 -20.35 -11.00
CA GLN A 35 29.01 -19.25 -11.28
C GLN A 35 28.84 -18.14 -10.24
N CYS A 36 29.90 -17.88 -9.47
CA CYS A 36 29.99 -16.74 -8.56
C CYS A 36 29.90 -15.42 -9.34
N SER A 37 29.50 -14.33 -8.68
CA SER A 37 29.47 -13.00 -9.32
C SER A 37 30.89 -12.49 -9.66
N SER A 38 31.91 -12.96 -8.94
CA SER A 38 33.34 -12.80 -9.24
C SER A 38 33.82 -13.57 -10.47
N GLY A 39 32.99 -14.47 -11.02
CA GLY A 39 33.29 -15.30 -12.18
C GLY A 39 33.91 -16.67 -11.86
N ALA A 40 34.22 -16.95 -10.59
CA ALA A 40 34.65 -18.29 -10.16
C ALA A 40 33.51 -19.33 -10.28
N CYS A 41 33.85 -20.61 -10.38
CA CYS A 41 32.88 -21.70 -10.44
C CYS A 41 33.01 -22.61 -9.21
N ILE A 42 31.90 -22.86 -8.53
CA ILE A 42 31.78 -23.82 -7.42
C ILE A 42 30.81 -24.94 -7.81
N ALA A 43 30.79 -26.05 -7.06
CA ALA A 43 29.82 -27.11 -7.30
C ALA A 43 28.39 -26.64 -6.98
N ALA A 44 27.37 -27.10 -7.72
CA ALA A 44 25.99 -26.63 -7.53
C ALA A 44 25.44 -26.94 -6.13
N GLU A 45 25.90 -28.00 -5.49
CA GLU A 45 25.57 -28.37 -4.11
C GLU A 45 26.17 -27.44 -3.05
N GLN A 46 27.18 -26.64 -3.41
CA GLN A 46 27.80 -25.63 -2.55
C GLN A 46 27.08 -24.28 -2.63
N LYS A 47 25.95 -24.22 -3.34
CA LYS A 47 25.13 -23.03 -3.43
C LYS A 47 24.08 -23.08 -2.30
N CYS A 48 24.03 -22.05 -1.46
CA CYS A 48 23.05 -21.93 -0.39
C CYS A 48 23.17 -23.04 0.67
N ASP A 49 24.39 -23.54 0.92
CA ASP A 49 24.70 -24.60 1.88
C ASP A 49 25.15 -24.07 3.26
N GLY A 50 25.18 -22.74 3.41
CA GLY A 50 25.60 -22.03 4.63
C GLY A 50 27.09 -21.72 4.68
N PHE A 51 27.88 -22.11 3.67
CA PHE A 51 29.31 -21.83 3.60
C PHE A 51 29.64 -20.86 2.48
N ARG A 52 30.55 -19.93 2.76
CA ARG A 52 31.09 -19.01 1.76
C ARG A 52 32.12 -19.74 0.89
N ASN A 53 31.68 -20.38 -0.18
CA ASN A 53 32.53 -21.05 -1.17
C ASN A 53 32.97 -20.09 -2.27
N CYS A 54 32.16 -19.08 -2.62
CA CYS A 54 32.61 -18.00 -3.49
C CYS A 54 33.45 -16.97 -2.72
N GLU A 55 34.53 -16.46 -3.35
CA GLU A 55 35.36 -15.39 -2.76
C GLU A 55 34.58 -14.09 -2.54
N ASP A 56 33.49 -13.86 -3.26
CA ASP A 56 32.58 -12.73 -3.09
C ASP A 56 31.37 -13.06 -2.20
N GLY A 57 31.18 -14.33 -1.82
CA GLY A 57 30.02 -14.83 -1.07
C GLY A 57 28.70 -14.81 -1.82
N SER A 58 28.72 -14.71 -3.15
CA SER A 58 27.50 -14.65 -3.97
C SER A 58 26.64 -15.91 -3.89
N ASP A 59 27.24 -17.05 -3.56
CA ASP A 59 26.61 -18.35 -3.30
C ASP A 59 25.69 -18.37 -2.06
N GLU A 60 25.90 -17.47 -1.10
CA GLU A 60 25.14 -17.39 0.16
C GLU A 60 24.34 -16.08 0.29
N THR A 61 23.82 -15.57 -0.82
CA THR A 61 23.00 -14.34 -0.84
C THR A 61 21.51 -14.64 -0.94
N PHE A 62 20.69 -13.75 -0.38
CA PHE A 62 19.22 -13.85 -0.49
C PHE A 62 18.75 -14.04 -1.94
N LEU A 63 19.30 -13.25 -2.86
CA LEU A 63 19.01 -13.31 -4.28
C LEU A 63 19.18 -14.72 -4.88
N GLN A 64 20.18 -15.47 -4.41
CA GLN A 64 20.47 -16.83 -4.88
C GLN A 64 19.68 -17.92 -4.14
N CYS A 65 19.26 -17.63 -2.90
CA CYS A 65 18.79 -18.63 -1.95
C CYS A 65 17.28 -18.57 -1.61
N TYR A 66 16.60 -17.44 -1.85
CA TYR A 66 15.20 -17.24 -1.42
C TYR A 66 14.18 -18.25 -2.00
N LYS A 67 14.49 -18.92 -3.11
CA LYS A 67 13.65 -19.97 -3.74
C LYS A 67 14.23 -21.38 -3.63
N GLN A 68 15.37 -21.55 -2.96
CA GLN A 68 15.99 -22.88 -2.89
C GLN A 68 15.13 -23.84 -2.06
N PRO A 69 14.87 -25.05 -2.56
CA PRO A 69 14.18 -26.06 -1.78
C PRO A 69 15.05 -26.48 -0.60
N CYS A 70 14.50 -26.42 0.62
CA CYS A 70 15.20 -26.83 1.83
C CYS A 70 14.35 -27.82 2.62
N ASN A 71 14.88 -29.01 2.86
CA ASN A 71 14.25 -30.05 3.70
C ASN A 71 14.92 -30.18 5.08
N ARG A 72 15.83 -29.26 5.41
CA ARG A 72 16.59 -29.20 6.67
C ARG A 72 16.21 -27.92 7.44
N PHE A 73 17.15 -27.24 8.08
CA PHE A 73 16.90 -25.93 8.69
C PHE A 73 17.17 -24.83 7.65
N ARG A 74 16.21 -23.91 7.51
CA ARG A 74 16.26 -22.85 6.51
C ARG A 74 16.63 -21.52 7.16
N CYS A 75 17.74 -20.93 6.73
CA CYS A 75 18.20 -19.62 7.18
C CYS A 75 17.25 -18.49 6.73
N SER A 76 17.35 -17.29 7.32
CA SER A 76 16.47 -16.16 6.95
C SER A 76 16.61 -15.74 5.50
N TYR A 77 17.84 -15.61 5.01
CA TYR A 77 18.11 -15.34 3.60
C TYR A 77 17.77 -16.51 2.63
N GLY A 78 17.38 -17.69 3.15
CA GLY A 78 16.96 -18.85 2.36
C GLY A 78 17.99 -19.97 2.18
N GLY A 79 19.20 -19.83 2.71
CA GLY A 79 20.18 -20.93 2.79
C GLY A 79 19.67 -22.14 3.57
N CYS A 80 20.26 -23.32 3.36
CA CYS A 80 19.81 -24.57 3.96
C CYS A 80 20.96 -25.31 4.64
N ILE A 81 20.91 -25.38 5.97
CA ILE A 81 21.93 -26.05 6.79
C ILE A 81 21.36 -27.31 7.47
N ASP A 82 22.24 -28.17 7.97
CA ASP A 82 21.82 -29.37 8.71
C ASP A 82 21.03 -29.05 9.98
N LYS A 83 20.05 -29.90 10.31
CA LYS A 83 19.21 -29.70 11.52
C LYS A 83 20.04 -29.71 12.81
N SER A 84 21.17 -30.42 12.82
CA SER A 84 22.13 -30.44 13.93
C SER A 84 23.00 -29.18 14.01
N ALA A 85 23.01 -28.36 12.96
CA ALA A 85 23.72 -27.09 12.93
C ALA A 85 22.90 -25.96 13.56
N LYS A 86 21.57 -26.13 13.68
CA LYS A 86 20.71 -25.20 14.42
C LYS A 86 21.06 -25.22 15.91
N CYS A 87 21.30 -24.05 16.51
CA CYS A 87 21.51 -23.86 17.95
C CYS A 87 22.69 -24.66 18.52
N ASN A 88 23.77 -24.80 17.75
CA ASN A 88 25.00 -25.49 18.15
C ASN A 88 26.07 -24.52 18.70
N GLY A 89 25.78 -23.21 18.74
CA GLY A 89 26.69 -22.16 19.19
C GLY A 89 27.71 -21.71 18.14
N ILE A 90 27.55 -22.12 16.89
CA ILE A 90 28.37 -21.76 15.74
C ILE A 90 27.46 -21.11 14.71
N GLN A 91 27.88 -19.97 14.16
CA GLN A 91 27.18 -19.34 13.05
C GLN A 91 27.30 -20.22 11.79
N ASN A 92 26.29 -21.04 11.51
CA ASN A 92 26.19 -21.85 10.31
C ASN A 92 25.32 -21.19 9.24
N CYS A 93 24.33 -20.37 9.61
CA CYS A 93 23.69 -19.48 8.64
C CYS A 93 24.52 -18.21 8.45
N TRP A 94 24.65 -17.77 7.20
CA TRP A 94 25.37 -16.52 6.89
C TRP A 94 24.84 -15.31 7.66
N ASP A 95 23.52 -15.25 7.89
CA ASP A 95 22.86 -14.19 8.65
C ASP A 95 22.77 -14.46 10.17
N ASN A 96 23.28 -15.60 10.66
CA ASN A 96 23.18 -16.03 12.07
C ASN A 96 21.73 -16.32 12.54
N SER A 97 20.82 -16.63 11.62
CA SER A 97 19.42 -17.00 11.93
C SER A 97 19.26 -18.33 12.69
N ASP A 98 20.27 -19.18 12.63
CA ASP A 98 20.37 -20.48 13.31
C ASP A 98 20.72 -20.41 14.79
N GLU A 99 21.20 -19.26 15.27
CA GLU A 99 21.68 -19.03 16.64
C GLU A 99 20.89 -17.91 17.35
N THR A 100 19.67 -17.61 16.89
CA THR A 100 18.82 -16.57 17.53
C THR A 100 18.24 -17.05 18.85
N LYS A 101 18.07 -16.13 19.82
CA LYS A 101 17.56 -16.45 21.16
C LYS A 101 16.16 -17.07 21.14
N LEU A 102 15.29 -16.62 20.22
CA LEU A 102 13.93 -17.18 20.06
C LEU A 102 13.96 -18.62 19.56
N GLU A 103 14.85 -18.92 18.62
CA GLU A 103 14.96 -20.24 18.00
C GLU A 103 15.69 -21.26 18.89
N CYS A 104 16.60 -20.79 19.76
CA CYS A 104 17.51 -21.63 20.54
C CYS A 104 17.21 -21.69 22.05
N GLY A 105 16.30 -20.86 22.55
CA GLY A 105 15.91 -20.88 23.95
C GLY A 105 15.18 -22.17 24.33
N ASN A 106 15.59 -22.81 25.43
CA ASN A 106 14.74 -23.79 26.11
C ASN A 106 13.48 -23.13 26.68
N GLU A 107 12.51 -23.91 27.18
CA GLU A 107 11.22 -23.37 27.66
C GLU A 107 11.37 -22.22 28.68
N THR A 108 12.34 -22.30 29.58
CA THR A 108 12.64 -21.25 30.57
C THR A 108 13.27 -20.01 29.94
N GLN A 109 14.25 -20.20 29.05
CA GLN A 109 14.93 -19.11 28.33
C GLN A 109 13.99 -18.41 27.36
N HIS A 110 13.11 -19.15 26.70
CA HIS A 110 12.07 -18.61 25.85
C HIS A 110 11.09 -17.76 26.67
N ALA A 111 10.64 -18.25 27.83
CA ALA A 111 9.78 -17.47 28.72
C ALA A 111 10.46 -16.20 29.29
N GLU A 112 11.77 -16.26 29.56
CA GLU A 112 12.55 -15.11 30.00
C GLU A 112 12.72 -14.07 28.88
N TYR A 113 13.06 -14.53 27.68
CA TYR A 113 13.21 -13.66 26.52
C TYR A 113 11.87 -13.03 26.10
N VAL A 114 10.77 -13.77 26.11
CA VAL A 114 9.42 -13.21 25.85
C VAL A 114 9.04 -12.15 26.89
N ARG A 115 9.51 -12.25 28.14
CA ARG A 115 9.32 -11.19 29.16
C ARG A 115 10.18 -9.96 28.88
N GLU A 116 11.42 -10.16 28.44
CA GLU A 116 12.30 -9.06 28.02
C GLU A 116 11.68 -8.31 26.84
N LEU A 117 11.22 -9.05 25.83
CA LEU A 117 10.53 -8.53 24.66
C LEU A 117 9.23 -7.80 25.05
N ARG A 118 8.41 -8.35 25.95
CA ARG A 118 7.19 -7.68 26.44
C ARG A 118 7.50 -6.34 27.13
N GLY A 119 8.65 -6.25 27.80
CA GLY A 119 9.03 -5.10 28.62
C GLY A 119 7.92 -4.71 29.61
N SER A 120 7.48 -3.45 29.52
CA SER A 120 6.48 -2.81 30.38
C SER A 120 5.03 -3.00 29.89
N CYS A 121 4.80 -3.75 28.80
CA CYS A 121 3.46 -3.94 28.24
C CYS A 121 2.55 -4.81 29.13
N ASP A 122 1.25 -4.50 29.12
CA ASP A 122 0.24 -5.04 30.06
C ASP A 122 -0.02 -6.56 29.94
N SER A 123 0.36 -7.18 28.83
CA SER A 123 0.09 -8.60 28.54
C SER A 123 1.20 -9.23 27.69
N ASN A 124 1.40 -10.54 27.83
CA ASN A 124 2.36 -11.33 27.03
C ASN A 124 1.95 -11.46 25.54
N GLN A 125 0.79 -10.92 25.17
CA GLN A 125 0.36 -10.80 23.77
C GLN A 125 0.89 -9.53 23.08
N TYR A 126 1.62 -8.70 23.83
CA TYR A 126 2.21 -7.47 23.34
C TYR A 126 3.73 -7.46 23.51
N TYR A 127 4.39 -6.83 22.57
CA TYR A 127 5.83 -6.64 22.49
C TYR A 127 6.16 -5.15 22.63
N GLN A 128 7.15 -4.80 23.44
CA GLN A 128 7.63 -3.44 23.54
C GLN A 128 8.74 -3.21 22.52
N CYS A 129 8.62 -2.17 21.69
CA CYS A 129 9.70 -1.73 20.81
C CYS A 129 11.00 -1.48 21.61
N ARG A 130 12.15 -1.89 21.06
CA ARG A 130 13.42 -1.94 21.80
C ARG A 130 13.82 -0.62 22.45
N HIS A 131 13.67 0.51 21.74
CA HIS A 131 14.02 1.84 22.24
C HIS A 131 12.82 2.77 22.50
N SER A 132 11.60 2.24 22.61
CA SER A 132 10.42 3.05 22.93
C SER A 132 9.49 2.36 23.94
N THR A 133 8.46 3.07 24.40
CA THR A 133 7.41 2.51 25.27
C THR A 133 6.20 2.00 24.49
N LYS A 134 6.27 2.00 23.15
CA LYS A 134 5.20 1.52 22.27
C LYS A 134 5.07 0.00 22.40
N CYS A 135 3.85 -0.44 22.65
CA CYS A 135 3.48 -1.85 22.68
C CYS A 135 2.78 -2.24 21.38
N LEU A 136 3.29 -3.28 20.72
CA LEU A 136 2.75 -3.86 19.50
C LEU A 136 2.11 -5.21 19.80
N SER A 137 1.02 -5.54 19.13
CA SER A 137 0.44 -6.87 19.18
C SER A 137 1.25 -7.86 18.34
N MET A 138 1.04 -9.17 18.57
CA MET A 138 1.71 -10.22 17.78
C MET A 138 1.49 -10.16 16.26
N ASN A 139 0.46 -9.45 15.78
CA ASN A 139 0.17 -9.32 14.36
C ASN A 139 0.89 -8.14 13.69
N GLU A 140 1.51 -7.26 14.50
CA GLU A 140 2.26 -6.09 14.05
C GLU A 140 3.78 -6.35 14.13
N ILE A 141 4.17 -7.62 14.24
CA ILE A 141 5.57 -8.07 14.36
C ILE A 141 5.83 -9.03 13.21
N CYS A 142 6.94 -8.83 12.50
CA CYS A 142 7.36 -9.63 11.36
C CYS A 142 6.36 -9.64 10.20
N ASP A 143 5.54 -8.59 10.07
CA ASP A 143 4.47 -8.47 9.07
C ASP A 143 4.89 -7.64 7.84
N GLY A 144 6.16 -7.25 7.77
CA GLY A 144 6.72 -6.43 6.70
C GLY A 144 6.66 -4.94 6.96
N THR A 145 5.81 -4.48 7.88
CA THR A 145 5.64 -3.05 8.17
C THR A 145 6.39 -2.67 9.44
N ALA A 146 7.31 -1.70 9.36
CA ALA A 146 7.96 -1.15 10.54
C ALA A 146 6.97 -0.33 11.39
N HIS A 147 6.41 -0.94 12.42
CA HIS A 147 5.57 -0.31 13.42
C HIS A 147 6.39 0.34 14.53
N CYS A 148 7.58 -0.16 14.86
CA CYS A 148 8.50 0.54 15.73
C CYS A 148 9.29 1.60 14.96
N GLU A 149 9.54 2.75 15.58
CA GLU A 149 10.39 3.80 14.99
C GLU A 149 11.83 3.32 14.74
N ASP A 150 12.30 2.34 15.51
CA ASP A 150 13.60 1.69 15.37
C ASP A 150 13.57 0.43 14.49
N GLY A 151 12.41 0.06 13.93
CA GLY A 151 12.20 -1.15 13.13
C GLY A 151 12.47 -2.46 13.90
N SER A 152 12.49 -2.42 15.24
CA SER A 152 12.83 -3.60 16.05
C SER A 152 11.83 -4.75 15.92
N ASP A 153 10.60 -4.45 15.50
CA ASP A 153 9.54 -5.39 15.16
C ASP A 153 9.76 -6.14 13.84
N GLU A 154 10.59 -5.60 12.94
CA GLU A 154 10.92 -6.19 11.64
C GLU A 154 12.42 -6.55 11.56
N SER A 155 12.96 -7.08 12.65
CA SER A 155 14.38 -7.40 12.78
C SER A 155 14.67 -8.89 12.62
N LEU A 156 15.86 -9.24 12.12
CA LEU A 156 16.29 -10.63 11.98
C LEU A 156 16.23 -11.41 13.30
N GLU A 157 16.65 -10.78 14.41
CA GLU A 157 16.65 -11.42 15.73
C GLU A 157 15.25 -11.88 16.16
N LEU A 158 14.22 -11.11 15.78
CA LEU A 158 12.83 -11.38 16.11
C LEU A 158 12.16 -12.29 15.06
N CYS A 159 12.49 -12.10 13.78
CA CYS A 159 11.73 -12.67 12.67
C CYS A 159 12.36 -13.89 12.01
N ALA A 160 13.59 -14.26 12.34
CA ALA A 160 14.26 -15.43 11.77
C ALA A 160 13.43 -16.72 11.90
N GLY A 161 12.74 -16.87 13.02
CA GLY A 161 11.87 -18.00 13.35
C GLY A 161 10.47 -17.98 12.71
N SER A 162 10.11 -16.91 12.00
CA SER A 162 8.76 -16.74 11.47
C SER A 162 8.46 -17.81 10.42
N ILE A 163 7.42 -18.59 10.67
CA ILE A 163 6.93 -19.59 9.72
C ILE A 163 6.00 -18.87 8.74
N CYS A 164 6.53 -18.52 7.57
CA CYS A 164 5.71 -17.93 6.53
C CYS A 164 4.75 -18.97 5.94
N PRO A 165 3.47 -18.62 5.74
CA PRO A 165 2.55 -19.45 4.96
C PRO A 165 3.12 -19.78 3.57
N GLU A 166 2.74 -20.91 2.99
CA GLU A 166 3.23 -21.37 1.67
C GLU A 166 2.96 -20.36 0.54
N TYR A 167 1.94 -19.52 0.69
CA TYR A 167 1.55 -18.47 -0.25
C TYR A 167 2.13 -17.08 0.08
N ALA A 168 2.89 -16.96 1.16
CA ALA A 168 3.53 -15.73 1.58
C ALA A 168 4.94 -15.64 0.98
N PHE A 169 5.40 -14.42 0.71
CA PHE A 169 6.79 -14.16 0.41
C PHE A 169 7.54 -13.92 1.72
N ARG A 170 8.67 -14.60 1.90
CA ARG A 170 9.52 -14.43 3.07
C ARG A 170 10.60 -13.40 2.76
N CYS A 171 10.58 -12.29 3.50
CA CYS A 171 11.58 -11.24 3.40
C CYS A 171 12.97 -11.75 3.83
N ALA A 172 14.05 -11.07 3.46
CA ALA A 172 15.40 -11.56 3.71
C ALA A 172 15.75 -11.62 5.21
N TYR A 173 15.17 -10.75 6.04
CA TYR A 173 15.28 -10.81 7.51
C TYR A 173 14.36 -11.86 8.16
N GLY A 174 13.50 -12.54 7.40
CA GLY A 174 12.66 -13.64 7.87
C GLY A 174 11.19 -13.30 8.09
N GLY A 175 10.79 -12.03 8.04
CA GLY A 175 9.38 -11.59 8.08
C GLY A 175 8.58 -12.08 6.86
N CYS A 176 7.25 -11.96 6.94
CA CYS A 176 6.34 -12.52 5.94
C CYS A 176 5.39 -11.47 5.38
N VAL A 177 5.41 -11.30 4.06
CA VAL A 177 4.43 -10.48 3.33
C VAL A 177 3.60 -11.36 2.40
N GLY A 178 2.52 -10.83 1.83
CA GLY A 178 1.71 -11.58 0.88
C GLY A 178 2.53 -12.01 -0.35
N GLY A 179 2.32 -13.20 -0.90
CA GLY A 179 3.05 -13.62 -2.11
C GLY A 179 2.78 -12.72 -3.32
N GLN A 180 1.64 -12.02 -3.34
CA GLN A 180 1.31 -11.01 -4.34
C GLN A 180 2.11 -9.70 -4.21
N SER A 181 2.73 -9.45 -3.06
CA SER A 181 3.60 -8.30 -2.81
C SER A 181 4.96 -8.44 -3.48
N LEU A 182 5.30 -9.65 -3.95
CA LEU A 182 6.52 -9.88 -4.69
C LEU A 182 6.43 -9.19 -6.06
N CYS A 183 7.21 -8.13 -6.26
CA CYS A 183 7.35 -7.39 -7.51
C CYS A 183 6.06 -6.71 -7.98
N ASP A 184 5.31 -6.11 -7.06
CA ASP A 184 4.12 -5.30 -7.34
C ASP A 184 4.40 -3.79 -7.40
N HIS A 185 5.67 -3.39 -7.26
CA HIS A 185 6.19 -2.03 -7.19
C HIS A 185 5.89 -1.28 -5.89
N VAL A 186 5.52 -2.01 -4.82
CA VAL A 186 5.34 -1.48 -3.46
C VAL A 186 6.35 -2.19 -2.55
N ILE A 187 7.09 -1.42 -1.76
CA ILE A 187 7.96 -1.99 -0.72
C ILE A 187 7.05 -2.43 0.44
N ASP A 188 6.78 -3.73 0.51
CA ASP A 188 6.01 -4.35 1.59
C ASP A 188 6.94 -5.05 2.59
N CYS A 189 8.11 -5.52 2.20
CA CYS A 189 9.12 -5.96 3.16
C CYS A 189 9.88 -4.76 3.74
N ALA A 190 10.14 -4.76 5.05
CA ALA A 190 10.90 -3.68 5.70
C ALA A 190 12.32 -3.48 5.12
N ASP A 191 12.91 -4.53 4.54
CA ASP A 191 14.21 -4.52 3.85
C ASP A 191 14.12 -4.33 2.32
N GLY A 192 12.91 -4.20 1.77
CA GLY A 192 12.64 -4.09 0.33
C GLY A 192 12.99 -5.32 -0.49
N SER A 193 13.13 -6.49 0.15
CA SER A 193 13.52 -7.74 -0.52
C SER A 193 12.51 -8.26 -1.53
N ASP A 194 11.25 -7.85 -1.42
CA ASP A 194 10.13 -8.11 -2.33
C ASP A 194 10.20 -7.31 -3.63
N GLU A 195 10.91 -6.17 -3.64
CA GLU A 195 11.07 -5.29 -4.81
C GLU A 195 12.50 -5.25 -5.37
N MET A 196 13.32 -6.25 -5.01
CA MET A 196 14.68 -6.36 -5.56
C MET A 196 14.62 -6.59 -7.08
N GLU A 197 15.13 -5.62 -7.84
CA GLU A 197 15.10 -5.61 -9.31
C GLU A 197 15.56 -6.94 -9.93
N GLN A 198 16.62 -7.56 -9.39
CA GLN A 198 17.15 -8.83 -9.89
C GLN A 198 16.16 -9.99 -9.72
N ILE A 199 15.41 -10.03 -8.60
CA ILE A 199 14.38 -11.04 -8.33
C ILE A 199 13.20 -10.85 -9.29
N CYS A 200 12.77 -9.60 -9.47
CA CYS A 200 11.65 -9.27 -10.34
C CYS A 200 11.95 -9.54 -11.81
N LEU A 201 13.14 -9.19 -12.28
CA LEU A 201 13.59 -9.52 -13.63
C LEU A 201 13.67 -11.03 -13.89
N GLN A 202 14.00 -11.84 -12.88
CA GLN A 202 14.04 -13.30 -13.02
C GLN A 202 12.62 -13.90 -13.13
N LEU A 203 11.69 -13.45 -12.27
CA LEU A 203 10.27 -13.85 -12.33
C LEU A 203 9.63 -13.54 -13.69
N HIS A 204 9.86 -12.34 -14.22
CA HIS A 204 9.32 -11.95 -15.52
C HIS A 204 9.92 -12.74 -16.70
N LYS A 205 11.14 -13.27 -16.59
CA LYS A 205 11.78 -14.13 -17.60
C LYS A 205 11.21 -15.56 -17.61
N GLU A 206 10.69 -16.04 -16.50
CA GLU A 206 10.09 -17.38 -16.36
C GLU A 206 8.63 -17.42 -16.87
N GLN A 207 7.97 -16.26 -17.02
CA GLN A 207 6.54 -16.17 -17.36
C GLN A 207 6.20 -15.72 -18.82
N TRP A 208 7.17 -15.36 -19.67
CA TRP A 208 6.87 -14.87 -21.04
C TRP A 208 7.98 -15.17 -22.07
N PRO A 209 7.66 -15.49 -23.35
CA PRO A 209 8.68 -15.76 -24.36
C PRO A 209 9.58 -14.55 -24.62
N LYS A 210 10.89 -14.81 -24.73
CA LYS A 210 11.93 -13.82 -25.02
C LYS A 210 11.60 -13.03 -26.30
N ASN A 211 11.74 -11.71 -26.23
CA ASN A 211 11.61 -10.68 -27.28
C ASN A 211 10.28 -9.93 -27.39
N THR A 212 9.79 -9.34 -26.28
CA THR A 212 8.86 -8.20 -26.38
C THR A 212 9.33 -7.02 -25.52
N PRO A 213 9.45 -5.80 -26.07
CA PRO A 213 9.70 -4.59 -25.28
C PRO A 213 8.52 -4.30 -24.34
N TRP A 214 8.83 -3.83 -23.12
CA TRP A 214 7.89 -3.66 -21.99
C TRP A 214 6.62 -2.85 -22.32
N THR A 215 6.67 -1.98 -23.33
CA THR A 215 5.55 -1.10 -23.72
C THR A 215 4.48 -1.77 -24.61
N ALA A 216 4.70 -3.00 -25.10
CA ALA A 216 3.81 -3.61 -26.11
C ALA A 216 2.95 -4.80 -25.63
N ALA A 217 3.19 -5.37 -24.45
CA ALA A 217 2.48 -6.58 -23.97
C ALA A 217 1.05 -6.30 -23.45
N TRP A 218 0.68 -5.04 -23.25
CA TRP A 218 -0.59 -4.64 -22.61
C TRP A 218 -1.87 -4.83 -23.46
N LYS A 219 -1.76 -5.15 -24.76
CA LYS A 219 -2.95 -5.31 -25.62
C LYS A 219 -3.60 -6.71 -25.58
N TYR A 220 -3.01 -7.70 -24.92
CA TYR A 220 -3.50 -9.10 -25.02
C TYR A 220 -4.15 -9.70 -23.76
N SER A 221 -4.21 -8.99 -22.63
CA SER A 221 -4.77 -9.55 -21.36
C SER A 221 -6.32 -9.50 -21.24
N LYS A 222 -7.06 -9.45 -22.35
CA LYS A 222 -8.53 -9.60 -22.34
C LYS A 222 -9.01 -10.67 -23.30
N LYS A 223 -8.69 -11.94 -23.02
CA LYS A 223 -9.53 -13.08 -23.43
C LYS A 223 -9.48 -14.19 -22.38
N PRO A 224 -10.64 -14.73 -21.97
CA PRO A 224 -10.67 -15.95 -21.16
C PRO A 224 -10.25 -17.12 -22.06
N GLN A 225 -9.21 -17.85 -21.66
CA GLN A 225 -8.85 -19.09 -22.34
C GLN A 225 -9.79 -20.20 -21.87
N THR A 226 -10.73 -20.58 -22.73
CA THR A 226 -11.46 -21.85 -22.64
C THR A 226 -10.48 -22.99 -22.95
N ALA A 227 -10.00 -23.68 -21.92
CA ALA A 227 -9.22 -24.90 -22.08
C ALA A 227 -10.16 -26.11 -22.01
N THR A 228 -10.34 -26.78 -23.15
CA THR A 228 -10.95 -28.10 -23.27
C THR A 228 -10.05 -29.16 -22.59
N VAL A 229 -10.61 -29.86 -21.61
CA VAL A 229 -9.97 -30.99 -20.89
C VAL A 229 -10.00 -32.25 -21.76
N PRO A 230 -8.88 -32.98 -21.97
CA PRO A 230 -8.89 -34.29 -22.62
C PRO A 230 -9.35 -35.41 -21.65
N PRO A 231 -9.90 -36.53 -22.15
CA PRO A 231 -10.57 -37.51 -21.31
C PRO A 231 -9.59 -38.45 -20.58
N PHE A 232 -9.77 -38.49 -19.26
CA PHE A 232 -9.95 -39.68 -18.42
C PHE A 232 -8.91 -40.82 -18.46
N HIS A 233 -8.22 -41.00 -17.33
CA HIS A 233 -7.87 -42.33 -16.83
C HIS A 233 -8.41 -42.51 -15.41
N GLN A 234 -9.34 -43.46 -15.29
CA GLN A 234 -10.01 -43.91 -14.07
C GLN A 234 -9.06 -44.78 -13.25
N ASN A 235 -8.92 -44.44 -11.96
CA ASN A 235 -8.78 -45.35 -10.80
C ASN A 235 -7.80 -44.78 -9.77
N ARG A 236 -8.36 -44.17 -8.72
CA ARG A 236 -8.04 -44.46 -7.32
C ARG A 236 -9.02 -43.70 -6.43
N GLU A 237 -9.72 -44.45 -5.59
CA GLU A 237 -10.45 -43.95 -4.43
C GLU A 237 -9.44 -43.27 -3.49
N HIS A 238 -9.32 -41.95 -3.61
CA HIS A 238 -8.93 -41.06 -2.53
C HIS A 238 -9.98 -39.95 -2.59
N ALA A 239 -10.82 -39.85 -1.58
CA ALA A 239 -11.66 -38.66 -1.42
C ALA A 239 -10.71 -37.49 -1.13
N TRP A 240 -10.37 -36.73 -2.17
CA TRP A 240 -9.73 -35.43 -2.02
C TRP A 240 -10.69 -34.51 -1.27
N PRO A 241 -10.20 -33.62 -0.38
CA PRO A 241 -11.04 -32.59 0.20
C PRO A 241 -11.68 -31.79 -0.93
N ASP A 242 -13.00 -31.64 -0.87
CA ASP A 242 -13.78 -30.90 -1.85
C ASP A 242 -13.15 -29.51 -2.02
N CYS A 243 -12.74 -29.16 -3.25
CA CYS A 243 -12.20 -27.84 -3.57
C CYS A 243 -13.33 -26.80 -3.51
N GLY A 244 -13.81 -26.51 -2.29
CA GLY A 244 -14.88 -25.55 -2.06
C GLY A 244 -14.42 -24.15 -2.44
N GLN A 245 -15.14 -23.53 -3.38
CA GLN A 245 -14.91 -22.13 -3.74
C GLN A 245 -15.21 -21.24 -2.51
N ARG A 246 -14.29 -20.31 -2.20
CA ARG A 246 -14.40 -19.40 -1.06
C ARG A 246 -14.84 -18.04 -1.55
N CYS A 247 -15.62 -17.33 -0.73
CA CYS A 247 -16.03 -16.00 -1.09
C CYS A 247 -14.91 -14.97 -0.92
N SER A 248 -14.76 -14.09 -1.91
CA SER A 248 -13.73 -13.04 -1.94
C SER A 248 -13.91 -12.04 -0.80
N ARG A 249 -12.79 -11.54 -0.26
CA ARG A 249 -12.74 -10.45 0.73
C ARG A 249 -12.56 -9.06 0.09
N GLN A 250 -12.31 -8.99 -1.21
CA GLN A 250 -11.84 -7.76 -1.86
C GLN A 250 -12.81 -6.57 -1.72
N PHE A 251 -14.12 -6.78 -1.84
CA PHE A 251 -15.10 -5.70 -1.64
C PHE A 251 -15.31 -5.34 -0.16
N ILE A 252 -15.01 -6.25 0.78
CA ILE A 252 -15.13 -6.02 2.23
C ILE A 252 -14.03 -5.06 2.69
N ALA A 253 -12.80 -5.27 2.23
CA ALA A 253 -11.63 -4.49 2.68
C ALA A 253 -11.59 -3.05 2.13
N ARG A 254 -12.33 -2.76 1.06
CA ARG A 254 -12.18 -1.52 0.27
C ARG A 254 -13.25 -0.47 0.54
N ASP A 255 -14.37 -0.84 1.13
CA ASP A 255 -15.49 0.07 1.38
C ASP A 255 -15.42 0.68 2.78
N VAL A 256 -14.97 1.93 2.87
CA VAL A 256 -14.89 2.67 4.15
C VAL A 256 -16.25 3.10 4.71
N SER A 257 -17.33 3.02 3.92
CA SER A 257 -18.66 3.41 4.36
C SER A 257 -19.38 2.34 5.17
N ARG A 258 -18.84 1.11 5.16
CA ARG A 258 -19.45 -0.06 5.77
C ARG A 258 -18.48 -0.76 6.73
N THR A 259 -19.04 -1.37 7.76
CA THR A 259 -18.36 -2.31 8.64
C THR A 259 -19.00 -3.68 8.49
N THR A 260 -18.20 -4.71 8.71
CA THR A 260 -18.60 -6.09 8.40
C THR A 260 -18.32 -7.01 9.57
N SER A 261 -19.24 -7.94 9.82
CA SER A 261 -19.05 -9.05 10.76
C SER A 261 -19.46 -10.35 10.08
N CYS A 262 -18.63 -11.38 10.17
CA CYS A 262 -18.87 -12.66 9.51
C CYS A 262 -19.34 -13.69 10.53
N SER A 263 -20.20 -14.60 10.11
CA SER A 263 -20.61 -15.74 10.92
C SER A 263 -20.71 -17.00 10.07
N HIS A 264 -20.26 -18.13 10.61
CA HIS A 264 -20.37 -19.43 9.96
C HIS A 264 -20.73 -20.48 11.02
N ASN A 265 -21.80 -21.26 10.77
CA ASN A 265 -22.35 -22.25 11.72
C ASN A 265 -22.60 -21.68 13.13
N GLY A 266 -23.08 -20.43 13.21
CA GLY A 266 -23.39 -19.75 14.48
C GLY A 266 -22.20 -19.15 15.23
N ARG A 267 -20.97 -19.29 14.71
CA ARG A 267 -19.77 -18.65 15.28
C ARG A 267 -19.46 -17.35 14.54
N GLU A 268 -19.34 -16.24 15.28
CA GLU A 268 -18.95 -14.93 14.73
C GLU A 268 -17.43 -14.76 14.70
N PHE A 269 -16.93 -14.03 13.70
CA PHE A 269 -15.52 -13.69 13.51
C PHE A 269 -15.35 -12.45 12.61
N ASP A 270 -14.16 -11.86 12.62
CA ASP A 270 -13.82 -10.73 11.74
C ASP A 270 -13.59 -11.23 10.30
N CYS A 271 -14.35 -10.68 9.36
CA CYS A 271 -14.30 -11.02 7.95
C CYS A 271 -12.95 -10.79 7.28
N LEU A 272 -12.15 -9.86 7.81
CA LEU A 272 -10.87 -9.44 7.23
C LEU A 272 -9.68 -10.24 7.75
N ILE A 273 -9.89 -11.18 8.68
CA ILE A 273 -8.85 -12.11 9.10
C ILE A 273 -8.64 -13.13 7.99
N ASP A 274 -7.53 -13.02 7.27
CA ASP A 274 -7.24 -13.87 6.12
C ASP A 274 -7.13 -15.36 6.46
N MET A 275 -6.76 -15.68 7.71
CA MET A 275 -6.67 -17.05 8.22
C MET A 275 -8.02 -17.76 8.38
N ILE A 276 -9.16 -17.06 8.45
CA ILE A 276 -10.48 -17.68 8.65
C ILE A 276 -11.22 -17.80 7.31
N PRO A 277 -11.25 -18.97 6.65
CA PRO A 277 -11.81 -19.11 5.30
C PRO A 277 -13.30 -18.76 5.26
N LEU A 278 -13.70 -17.93 4.28
CA LEU A 278 -15.09 -17.59 4.02
C LEU A 278 -15.75 -18.69 3.17
N LEU A 279 -16.08 -19.78 3.84
CA LEU A 279 -16.67 -20.98 3.24
C LEU A 279 -18.13 -20.72 2.78
N PRO A 280 -18.66 -21.50 1.82
CA PRO A 280 -20.07 -21.48 1.48
C PRO A 280 -20.97 -21.59 2.73
N GLY A 281 -22.04 -20.80 2.79
CA GLY A 281 -22.91 -20.65 3.95
C GLY A 281 -22.43 -19.63 4.99
N THR A 282 -21.24 -19.04 4.84
CA THR A 282 -20.83 -17.89 5.66
C THR A 282 -21.78 -16.72 5.43
N LYS A 283 -22.28 -16.13 6.52
CA LYS A 283 -23.13 -14.95 6.51
C LYS A 283 -22.31 -13.70 6.84
N LEU A 284 -22.30 -12.74 5.94
CA LEU A 284 -21.67 -11.44 6.06
C LEU A 284 -22.72 -10.40 6.41
N LYS A 285 -22.68 -9.88 7.64
CA LYS A 285 -23.55 -8.81 8.09
C LYS A 285 -22.85 -7.46 7.87
N LEU A 286 -23.49 -6.59 7.10
CA LEU A 286 -23.05 -5.24 6.81
C LEU A 286 -23.78 -4.23 7.71
N ARG A 287 -23.04 -3.24 8.20
CA ARG A 287 -23.56 -2.04 8.87
C ARG A 287 -22.86 -0.81 8.32
N CYS A 288 -23.43 0.38 8.52
CA CYS A 288 -22.68 1.59 8.20
C CYS A 288 -21.54 1.79 9.19
N ALA A 289 -20.38 2.21 8.69
CA ALA A 289 -19.20 2.48 9.48
C ALA A 289 -19.38 3.71 10.39
N GLU A 290 -18.47 3.90 11.34
CA GLU A 290 -18.48 5.10 12.18
C GLU A 290 -18.40 6.36 11.30
N GLY A 291 -19.25 7.34 11.61
CA GLY A 291 -19.37 8.57 10.81
C GLY A 291 -20.25 8.43 9.56
N TYR A 292 -20.93 7.30 9.36
CA TYR A 292 -21.92 7.09 8.30
C TYR A 292 -23.30 6.76 8.88
N VAL A 293 -24.35 7.07 8.11
CA VAL A 293 -25.75 6.77 8.43
C VAL A 293 -26.37 5.94 7.32
N SER A 294 -27.28 5.03 7.70
CA SER A 294 -28.01 4.23 6.72
C SER A 294 -29.16 5.03 6.11
N GLU A 295 -29.30 4.93 4.79
CA GLU A 295 -30.40 5.51 4.03
C GLU A 295 -31.53 4.50 3.79
N THR A 296 -31.30 3.24 4.14
CA THR A 296 -32.19 2.11 3.87
C THR A 296 -32.78 1.54 5.15
N ASN A 297 -33.95 0.92 5.04
CA ASN A 297 -34.58 0.16 6.12
C ASN A 297 -34.80 -1.28 5.62
N PRO A 298 -34.19 -2.31 6.21
CA PRO A 298 -33.38 -2.29 7.44
C PRO A 298 -32.03 -1.59 7.29
N ALA A 299 -31.54 -1.02 8.39
CA ALA A 299 -30.23 -0.34 8.46
C ALA A 299 -29.04 -1.33 8.49
N THR A 300 -29.24 -2.54 7.99
CA THR A 300 -28.28 -3.64 7.96
C THR A 300 -28.42 -4.40 6.66
N GLY A 301 -27.30 -4.78 6.06
CA GLY A 301 -27.27 -5.68 4.92
C GLY A 301 -26.85 -7.08 5.34
N LEU A 302 -27.30 -8.10 4.61
CA LEU A 302 -26.92 -9.48 4.87
C LEU A 302 -26.61 -10.18 3.55
N LEU A 303 -25.37 -10.67 3.42
CA LEU A 303 -24.95 -11.49 2.29
C LEU A 303 -24.60 -12.89 2.76
N VAL A 304 -24.85 -13.86 1.90
CA VAL A 304 -24.52 -15.26 2.13
C VAL A 304 -23.56 -15.70 1.04
N CYS A 305 -22.50 -16.38 1.46
CA CYS A 305 -21.57 -17.03 0.55
C CYS A 305 -22.23 -18.25 -0.09
N ASP A 306 -22.41 -18.25 -1.41
CA ASP A 306 -22.99 -19.37 -2.13
C ASP A 306 -21.98 -20.50 -2.39
N SER A 307 -22.47 -21.63 -2.93
CA SER A 307 -21.63 -22.80 -3.24
C SER A 307 -20.57 -22.53 -4.32
N ASN A 308 -20.72 -21.45 -5.09
CA ASN A 308 -19.81 -21.04 -6.15
C ASN A 308 -18.84 -19.94 -5.65
N GLY A 309 -18.73 -19.73 -4.34
CA GLY A 309 -17.84 -18.72 -3.78
C GLY A 309 -18.22 -17.28 -4.14
N ASN A 310 -19.49 -17.00 -4.43
CA ASN A 310 -19.98 -15.65 -4.66
C ASN A 310 -20.86 -15.17 -3.51
N TRP A 311 -20.84 -13.87 -3.26
CA TRP A 311 -21.74 -13.25 -2.29
C TRP A 311 -23.09 -12.97 -2.92
N GLN A 312 -24.15 -13.49 -2.29
CA GLN A 312 -25.54 -13.24 -2.67
C GLN A 312 -26.23 -12.46 -1.56
N TRP A 313 -27.04 -11.48 -1.91
CA TRP A 313 -27.89 -10.79 -0.95
C TRP A 313 -29.00 -11.73 -0.46
N GLU A 314 -29.19 -11.83 0.87
CA GLU A 314 -30.24 -12.67 1.45
C GLU A 314 -31.63 -12.07 1.23
N ASP A 315 -31.72 -10.74 1.27
CA ASP A 315 -32.89 -9.95 0.90
C ASP A 315 -32.47 -8.95 -0.18
N GLU A 316 -33.30 -8.66 -1.20
CA GLU A 316 -32.98 -7.71 -2.30
C GLU A 316 -32.67 -6.26 -1.83
N THR A 317 -32.61 -6.01 -0.52
CA THR A 317 -32.23 -4.76 0.11
C THR A 317 -30.72 -4.58 0.15
N THR A 318 -30.19 -3.70 -0.70
CA THR A 318 -28.80 -3.26 -0.62
C THR A 318 -28.64 -2.23 0.50
N LEU A 319 -27.63 -2.38 1.37
CA LEU A 319 -27.33 -1.39 2.41
C LEU A 319 -26.66 -0.15 1.79
N GLN A 320 -27.32 1.00 1.83
CA GLN A 320 -26.74 2.28 1.42
C GLN A 320 -26.33 3.10 2.64
N CYS A 321 -25.06 3.52 2.66
CA CYS A 321 -24.47 4.30 3.73
C CYS A 321 -23.95 5.62 3.18
N SER A 322 -24.38 6.74 3.78
CA SER A 322 -23.88 8.07 3.43
C SER A 322 -23.18 8.73 4.61
N PRO A 323 -22.19 9.60 4.37
CA PRO A 323 -21.49 10.29 5.45
C PRO A 323 -22.43 11.12 6.34
N ASP A 324 -22.34 10.98 7.66
CA ASP A 324 -23.06 11.81 8.64
C ASP A 324 -22.35 13.15 8.82
N CYS A 325 -22.50 14.00 7.80
CA CYS A 325 -21.82 15.28 7.69
C CYS A 325 -22.24 16.30 8.76
N GLY A 326 -21.36 17.27 9.02
CA GLY A 326 -21.67 18.49 9.77
C GLY A 326 -21.91 18.27 11.26
N ARG A 327 -21.51 17.12 11.82
CA ARG A 327 -21.64 16.81 13.25
C ARG A 327 -20.36 17.18 14.00
N ILE A 328 -20.53 17.66 15.23
CA ILE A 328 -19.45 17.87 16.21
C ILE A 328 -19.81 17.06 17.47
N ALA A 329 -18.84 16.43 18.11
CA ALA A 329 -19.04 15.80 19.42
C ALA A 329 -19.25 16.88 20.49
N ARG A 330 -20.12 16.67 21.48
CA ARG A 330 -20.43 17.69 22.51
C ARG A 330 -19.18 18.27 23.18
N THR A 331 -18.20 17.42 23.46
CA THR A 331 -16.91 17.81 24.08
C THR A 331 -16.03 18.67 23.18
N GLN A 332 -16.20 18.61 21.85
CA GLN A 332 -15.45 19.41 20.90
C GLN A 332 -16.10 20.78 20.64
N GLU A 333 -17.40 20.91 20.87
CA GLU A 333 -18.11 22.19 20.78
C GLU A 333 -17.52 23.19 21.78
N ASP A 334 -17.14 22.72 22.98
CA ASP A 334 -16.49 23.51 24.03
C ASP A 334 -15.02 23.87 23.71
N SER A 335 -14.32 23.05 22.93
CA SER A 335 -12.90 23.25 22.59
C SER A 335 -12.68 24.06 21.30
N GLY A 336 -13.74 24.31 20.53
CA GLY A 336 -13.66 25.01 19.23
C GLY A 336 -13.02 24.17 18.12
N GLN A 337 -12.73 22.88 18.35
CA GLN A 337 -12.20 21.99 17.33
C GLN A 337 -13.27 21.67 16.27
N GLN A 338 -12.91 21.84 15.00
CA GLN A 338 -13.79 21.52 13.89
C GLN A 338 -13.32 20.22 13.19
N PRO A 339 -14.12 19.14 13.20
CA PRO A 339 -13.68 17.82 12.76
C PRO A 339 -13.52 17.70 11.23
N TRP A 340 -13.99 18.69 10.48
CA TRP A 340 -13.81 18.79 9.03
C TRP A 340 -12.57 19.55 8.60
N MET A 341 -11.77 20.10 9.52
CA MET A 341 -10.57 20.84 9.17
C MET A 341 -9.38 19.91 8.94
N VAL A 342 -8.56 20.26 7.95
CA VAL A 342 -7.24 19.68 7.73
C VAL A 342 -6.23 20.78 7.47
N SER A 343 -4.94 20.48 7.68
CA SER A 343 -3.84 21.36 7.33
C SER A 343 -3.05 20.82 6.15
N ILE A 344 -2.71 21.71 5.22
CA ILE A 344 -1.96 21.38 4.01
C ILE A 344 -0.53 21.89 4.19
N PHE A 345 0.43 20.98 4.04
CA PHE A 345 1.85 21.27 4.14
C PHE A 345 2.54 21.05 2.80
N HIS A 346 3.59 21.83 2.54
CA HIS A 346 4.45 21.69 1.37
C HIS A 346 5.84 21.24 1.81
N GLU A 347 6.33 20.18 1.18
CA GLU A 347 7.67 19.65 1.38
C GLU A 347 8.69 20.55 0.69
N THR A 348 9.69 20.97 1.44
CA THR A 348 10.86 21.69 0.93
C THR A 348 11.96 20.69 0.57
N SER A 349 12.99 21.15 -0.16
CA SER A 349 14.13 20.31 -0.56
C SER A 349 14.93 19.71 0.61
N THR A 350 14.71 20.15 1.84
CA THR A 350 15.35 19.61 3.06
C THR A 350 14.43 18.68 3.85
N GLN A 351 13.36 18.15 3.24
CA GLN A 351 12.32 17.35 3.90
C GLN A 351 11.57 18.07 5.05
N ASN A 352 11.66 19.41 5.11
CA ASN A 352 10.84 20.21 6.02
C ASN A 352 9.48 20.46 5.39
N PHE A 353 8.43 20.32 6.19
CA PHE A 353 7.04 20.52 5.83
C PHE A 353 6.56 21.86 6.38
N ASN A 354 6.37 22.80 5.48
CA ASN A 354 5.94 24.15 5.83
C ASN A 354 4.42 24.26 5.68
N PHE A 355 3.75 24.84 6.67
CA PHE A 355 2.32 25.07 6.61
C PHE A 355 1.98 26.03 5.45
N ARG A 356 0.97 25.67 4.65
CA ARG A 356 0.49 26.49 3.53
C ARG A 356 -0.90 27.03 3.78
N CYS A 357 -1.83 26.13 4.09
CA CYS A 357 -3.25 26.45 4.14
C CYS A 357 -4.01 25.48 5.02
N LEU A 358 -5.24 25.84 5.33
CA LEU A 358 -6.26 24.91 5.77
C LEU A 358 -6.98 24.28 4.57
N GLY A 359 -7.68 23.19 4.83
CA GLY A 359 -8.62 22.57 3.92
C GLY A 359 -9.84 22.07 4.69
N VAL A 360 -10.87 21.67 3.94
CA VAL A 360 -12.11 21.17 4.50
C VAL A 360 -12.51 19.83 3.89
N ILE A 361 -12.76 18.84 4.74
CA ILE A 361 -13.19 17.49 4.35
C ILE A 361 -14.64 17.57 3.88
N VAL A 362 -14.91 17.14 2.65
CA VAL A 362 -16.27 17.07 2.09
C VAL A 362 -16.70 15.67 1.72
N ALA A 363 -15.75 14.76 1.51
CA ALA A 363 -15.97 13.33 1.31
C ALA A 363 -14.72 12.55 1.75
N PRO A 364 -14.79 11.20 1.87
CA PRO A 364 -13.69 10.40 2.40
C PRO A 364 -12.35 10.60 1.69
N ARG A 365 -12.36 10.81 0.37
CA ARG A 365 -11.16 11.09 -0.43
C ARG A 365 -11.02 12.52 -0.88
N ILE A 366 -11.90 13.43 -0.47
CA ILE A 366 -11.97 14.76 -1.06
C ILE A 366 -11.89 15.83 0.02
N VAL A 367 -10.83 16.65 -0.11
CA VAL A 367 -10.62 17.87 0.64
C VAL A 367 -10.77 19.05 -0.30
N LEU A 368 -11.53 20.06 0.10
CA LEU A 368 -11.61 21.34 -0.59
C LEU A 368 -10.62 22.35 0.01
N THR A 369 -10.00 23.13 -0.86
CA THR A 369 -9.16 24.28 -0.49
C THR A 369 -9.15 25.31 -1.62
N THR A 370 -8.14 26.18 -1.64
CA THR A 370 -7.99 27.28 -2.59
C THR A 370 -6.72 27.12 -3.42
N GLU A 371 -6.69 27.64 -4.63
CA GLU A 371 -5.56 27.50 -5.56
C GLU A 371 -4.23 28.06 -5.03
N ARG A 372 -4.27 29.15 -4.27
CA ARG A 372 -3.07 29.83 -3.77
C ARG A 372 -2.35 29.07 -2.64
N CYS A 373 -2.88 27.92 -2.23
CA CYS A 373 -2.16 27.00 -1.35
C CYS A 373 -0.99 26.34 -2.07
N PHE A 374 -1.04 26.33 -3.40
CA PHE A 374 -0.06 25.71 -4.28
C PHE A 374 0.76 26.79 -4.99
N SER A 375 2.06 26.55 -5.12
CA SER A 375 3.03 27.52 -5.66
C SER A 375 2.86 27.70 -7.17
N THR A 376 2.68 28.94 -7.65
CA THR A 376 2.79 29.25 -9.08
C THR A 376 4.25 29.17 -9.51
N GLY A 377 4.61 28.20 -10.35
CA GLY A 377 5.98 28.02 -10.82
C GLY A 377 6.49 29.26 -11.57
N VAL A 378 7.67 29.75 -11.19
CA VAL A 378 8.50 30.61 -12.03
C VAL A 378 9.63 29.73 -12.57
N HIS A 379 9.94 29.85 -13.86
CA HIS A 379 11.00 29.09 -14.56
C HIS A 379 10.81 27.57 -14.67
N GLY A 380 9.76 27.13 -15.39
CA GLY A 380 9.81 25.88 -16.16
C GLY A 380 9.76 24.53 -15.41
N LEU A 381 9.47 24.51 -14.10
CA LEU A 381 9.17 23.29 -13.33
C LEU A 381 7.68 23.27 -12.93
N ALA A 382 7.06 22.08 -12.94
CA ALA A 382 5.62 21.91 -12.81
C ALA A 382 5.08 22.41 -11.46
N ALA A 383 4.41 23.57 -11.48
CA ALA A 383 3.81 24.29 -10.36
C ALA A 383 2.85 23.47 -9.45
N ASN A 384 2.48 22.25 -9.83
CA ASN A 384 1.36 21.48 -9.27
C ASN A 384 1.72 20.00 -9.02
N ASP A 385 2.97 19.70 -8.66
CA ASP A 385 3.31 18.33 -8.25
C ASP A 385 2.60 17.99 -6.94
N HIS A 386 1.68 17.02 -6.99
CA HIS A 386 0.90 16.59 -5.84
C HIS A 386 1.75 15.85 -4.80
N THR A 387 2.91 15.31 -5.20
CA THR A 387 3.82 14.58 -4.31
C THR A 387 4.55 15.50 -3.34
N SER A 388 4.71 16.79 -3.68
CA SER A 388 5.34 17.80 -2.81
C SER A 388 4.41 18.34 -1.71
N TYR A 389 3.19 17.83 -1.59
CA TYR A 389 2.22 18.28 -0.60
C TYR A 389 1.66 17.08 0.18
N THR A 390 1.38 17.32 1.47
CA THR A 390 0.70 16.35 2.34
C THR A 390 -0.40 17.03 3.14
N ILE A 391 -1.35 16.24 3.62
CA ILE A 391 -2.46 16.71 4.44
C ILE A 391 -2.38 16.11 5.83
N ALA A 392 -2.35 16.94 6.86
CA ALA A 392 -2.52 16.53 8.25
C ALA A 392 -3.99 16.64 8.67
N GLN A 393 -4.51 15.61 9.36
CA GLN A 393 -5.83 15.67 9.98
C GLN A 393 -5.87 16.74 11.08
N GLY A 394 -6.90 17.59 11.11
CA GLY A 394 -7.04 18.64 12.12
C GLY A 394 -6.41 19.98 11.72
N HIS A 395 -6.41 20.94 12.65
CA HIS A 395 -5.84 22.27 12.45
C HIS A 395 -4.47 22.36 13.11
N HIS A 396 -3.43 22.25 12.27
CA HIS A 396 -2.02 22.33 12.65
C HIS A 396 -1.30 23.39 11.81
N GLU A 397 -0.60 24.33 12.45
CA GLU A 397 0.19 25.35 11.74
C GLU A 397 1.70 25.22 11.99
N ILE A 398 2.10 24.30 12.87
CA ILE A 398 3.51 24.13 13.25
C ILE A 398 4.18 23.25 12.19
N GLU A 399 5.25 23.80 11.60
CA GLU A 399 6.12 23.12 10.64
C GLU A 399 6.82 21.93 11.29
N PHE A 400 7.14 20.92 10.48
CA PHE A 400 7.77 19.70 10.97
C PHE A 400 8.73 19.10 9.96
N VAL A 401 9.58 18.18 10.40
CA VAL A 401 10.48 17.41 9.53
C VAL A 401 9.93 15.99 9.42
N ARG A 402 9.93 15.41 8.22
CA ARG A 402 9.35 14.09 7.96
C ARG A 402 9.88 13.00 8.87
N GLU A 403 11.20 12.98 9.07
CA GLU A 403 11.92 11.96 9.83
C GLU A 403 11.88 12.20 11.36
N GLN A 404 11.19 13.25 11.83
CA GLN A 404 11.08 13.57 13.25
C GLN A 404 9.67 13.28 13.79
N PRO A 405 9.54 12.90 15.08
CA PRO A 405 8.24 12.75 15.71
C PRO A 405 7.46 14.08 15.71
N HIS A 406 6.37 14.14 14.96
CA HIS A 406 5.53 15.34 14.83
C HIS A 406 4.07 15.13 15.27
N GLY A 407 3.65 13.88 15.48
CA GLY A 407 2.33 13.55 16.05
C GLY A 407 1.12 13.83 15.13
N TYR A 408 1.36 14.06 13.83
CA TYR A 408 0.30 14.31 12.85
C TYR A 408 -0.04 13.06 12.05
N ILE A 409 -1.33 12.80 11.82
CA ILE A 409 -1.77 11.76 10.88
C ILE A 409 -1.79 12.36 9.48
N LEU A 410 -0.82 11.96 8.66
CA LEU A 410 -0.60 12.49 7.32
C LEU A 410 -1.31 11.65 6.23
N HIS A 411 -1.72 12.32 5.16
CA HIS A 411 -2.38 11.73 4.00
C HIS A 411 -1.74 12.23 2.71
N ASN A 412 -1.37 11.29 1.83
CA ASN A 412 -0.83 11.59 0.52
C ASN A 412 -1.93 12.01 -0.45
N ILE A 413 -1.61 12.98 -1.31
CA ILE A 413 -2.51 13.50 -2.35
C ILE A 413 -2.22 12.71 -3.63
N SER A 414 -3.25 12.13 -4.25
CA SER A 414 -3.15 11.48 -5.56
C SER A 414 -3.35 12.46 -6.72
N GLN A 415 -4.14 13.51 -6.51
CA GLN A 415 -4.43 14.50 -7.54
C GLN A 415 -4.82 15.85 -6.93
N ILE A 416 -4.31 16.92 -7.52
CA ILE A 416 -4.76 18.31 -7.30
C ILE A 416 -5.61 18.71 -8.51
N GLN A 417 -6.91 18.96 -8.29
CA GLN A 417 -7.84 19.35 -9.34
C GLN A 417 -8.36 20.77 -9.10
N TYR A 418 -8.12 21.65 -10.07
CA TYR A 418 -8.62 23.02 -10.08
C TYR A 418 -10.04 23.07 -10.65
N LEU A 419 -10.95 23.75 -9.95
CA LEU A 419 -12.30 24.04 -10.42
C LEU A 419 -12.38 25.51 -10.82
N THR A 420 -12.58 25.77 -12.11
CA THR A 420 -12.73 27.13 -12.66
C THR A 420 -14.19 27.37 -13.05
N SER A 421 -14.74 28.52 -12.63
CA SER A 421 -16.10 28.89 -13.00
C SER A 421 -16.09 29.70 -14.30
N LYS A 422 -16.98 29.35 -15.24
CA LYS A 422 -17.19 30.14 -16.47
C LYS A 422 -17.66 31.58 -16.22
N LEU A 423 -18.14 31.89 -15.01
CA LEU A 423 -18.69 33.20 -14.66
C LEU A 423 -17.63 34.24 -14.28
N HIS A 424 -16.38 33.85 -14.02
CA HIS A 424 -15.28 34.76 -13.68
C HIS A 424 -14.14 34.58 -14.68
N SER A 425 -13.95 35.60 -15.52
CA SER A 425 -12.91 35.64 -16.57
C SER A 425 -11.49 35.86 -16.03
N THR A 426 -11.32 35.92 -14.70
CA THR A 426 -10.03 36.11 -14.05
C THR A 426 -9.60 34.80 -13.39
N THR A 427 -8.40 34.34 -13.72
CA THR A 427 -7.72 33.14 -13.19
C THR A 427 -7.35 33.23 -11.70
N ASP A 428 -7.93 34.16 -10.95
CA ASP A 428 -7.50 34.57 -9.61
C ASP A 428 -8.36 33.98 -8.48
N GLN A 429 -9.34 33.12 -8.81
CA GLN A 429 -10.34 32.62 -7.85
C GLN A 429 -10.82 31.18 -8.13
N ALA A 430 -9.92 30.19 -8.15
CA ALA A 430 -10.31 28.77 -8.24
C ALA A 430 -10.41 28.06 -6.88
N LEU A 431 -11.45 27.24 -6.75
CA LEU A 431 -11.51 26.21 -5.72
C LEU A 431 -10.66 25.02 -6.16
N VAL A 432 -10.02 24.36 -5.21
CA VAL A 432 -9.21 23.17 -5.47
C VAL A 432 -9.77 21.98 -4.72
N LEU A 433 -9.92 20.86 -5.44
CA LEU A 433 -10.19 19.54 -4.91
C LEU A 433 -8.86 18.80 -4.78
N LEU A 434 -8.53 18.38 -3.55
CA LEU A 434 -7.45 17.44 -3.28
C LEU A 434 -8.05 16.06 -3.14
N ILE A 435 -7.55 15.14 -3.95
CA ILE A 435 -7.99 13.76 -3.97
C ILE A 435 -6.94 12.94 -3.27
N LEU A 436 -7.33 12.22 -2.23
CA LEU A 436 -6.40 11.47 -1.38
C LEU A 436 -6.11 10.10 -1.97
N VAL A 437 -4.91 9.59 -1.73
CA VAL A 437 -4.53 8.21 -2.09
C VAL A 437 -5.37 7.21 -1.28
N ARG A 438 -5.40 7.39 0.05
CA ARG A 438 -6.22 6.59 0.97
C ARG A 438 -7.40 7.44 1.49
N PRO A 439 -8.60 6.86 1.62
CA PRO A 439 -9.74 7.57 2.21
C PRO A 439 -9.52 7.85 3.71
N LEU A 440 -10.01 8.99 4.16
CA LEU A 440 -10.14 9.34 5.58
C LEU A 440 -11.14 8.39 6.23
N ARG A 441 -10.73 7.77 7.35
CA ARG A 441 -11.64 7.05 8.24
C ARG A 441 -12.29 8.05 9.18
N PHE A 442 -13.62 8.14 9.14
CA PHE A 442 -14.34 9.08 9.98
C PHE A 442 -14.42 8.61 11.42
N SER A 443 -14.44 9.58 12.34
CA SER A 443 -14.48 9.37 13.78
C SER A 443 -15.22 10.53 14.45
N ALA A 444 -15.11 10.67 15.77
CA ALA A 444 -15.53 11.88 16.46
C ALA A 444 -14.72 13.13 16.05
N THR A 445 -13.42 12.97 15.72
CA THR A 445 -12.49 14.08 15.45
C THR A 445 -12.26 14.34 13.96
N VAL A 446 -12.66 13.42 13.09
CA VAL A 446 -12.52 13.52 11.63
C VAL A 446 -13.87 13.28 10.98
N ARG A 447 -14.50 14.31 10.42
CA ARG A 447 -15.83 14.22 9.78
C ARG A 447 -15.94 15.14 8.58
N PRO A 448 -16.76 14.82 7.58
CA PRO A 448 -17.03 15.74 6.49
C PRO A 448 -18.01 16.85 6.92
N ILE A 449 -17.89 18.03 6.32
CA ILE A 449 -18.90 19.08 6.44
C ILE A 449 -20.01 18.89 5.41
N CYS A 450 -21.24 19.31 5.73
CA CYS A 450 -22.34 19.21 4.76
C CYS A 450 -22.22 20.26 3.65
N LEU A 451 -22.49 19.86 2.42
CA LEU A 451 -22.61 20.76 1.26
C LEU A 451 -24.09 21.14 1.04
N LYS A 452 -24.41 22.43 1.09
CA LYS A 452 -25.78 22.94 0.93
C LYS A 452 -26.02 23.55 -0.46
N ASP A 453 -27.13 23.21 -1.11
CA ASP A 453 -27.68 24.03 -2.20
C ASP A 453 -28.30 25.28 -1.59
N LEU A 454 -27.66 26.43 -1.78
CA LEU A 454 -28.26 27.70 -1.38
C LEU A 454 -29.25 28.04 -2.49
N SER A 455 -30.54 28.04 -2.16
CA SER A 455 -31.57 28.61 -3.02
C SER A 455 -31.17 30.04 -3.41
N ALA A 456 -31.13 30.28 -4.72
CA ALA A 456 -30.69 31.50 -5.40
C ALA A 456 -30.86 32.79 -4.58
N GLY A 457 -29.75 33.51 -4.35
CA GLY A 457 -29.84 34.92 -3.94
C GLY A 457 -28.73 35.52 -3.10
N VAL A 458 -27.43 35.27 -3.35
CA VAL A 458 -26.35 36.20 -2.92
C VAL A 458 -25.16 36.11 -3.90
N PRO A 459 -24.59 37.22 -4.39
CA PRO A 459 -23.53 37.22 -5.40
C PRO A 459 -22.15 36.78 -4.89
N GLY A 460 -21.53 35.88 -5.65
CA GLY A 460 -20.14 35.94 -6.15
C GLY A 460 -19.00 35.94 -5.14
N VAL A 461 -18.77 37.05 -4.45
CA VAL A 461 -17.65 37.32 -3.54
C VAL A 461 -18.04 38.53 -2.70
N SER A 462 -17.86 38.48 -1.38
CA SER A 462 -18.02 39.64 -0.48
C SER A 462 -16.73 39.81 0.33
N PRO A 463 -16.28 41.03 0.65
CA PRO A 463 -15.15 41.24 1.56
C PRO A 463 -15.36 40.52 2.88
N VAL A 464 -14.29 39.96 3.45
CA VAL A 464 -14.28 39.39 4.79
C VAL A 464 -14.21 40.55 5.80
N GLU A 465 -15.12 40.60 6.78
CA GLU A 465 -15.00 41.55 7.90
C GLU A 465 -13.66 41.29 8.62
N ARG A 466 -12.98 42.36 9.05
CA ARG A 466 -11.61 42.30 9.59
C ARG A 466 -11.53 41.27 10.72
N GLY A 467 -10.89 40.14 10.43
CA GLY A 467 -10.60 39.06 11.36
C GLY A 467 -9.40 38.23 10.87
N ALA A 468 -8.73 37.55 11.81
CA ALA A 468 -7.51 36.77 11.56
C ALA A 468 -7.80 35.41 10.90
N PHE A 469 -8.56 35.37 9.80
CA PHE A 469 -8.86 34.12 9.09
C PHE A 469 -7.65 33.57 8.32
N ARG A 470 -7.43 32.26 8.32
CA ARG A 470 -6.40 31.61 7.50
C ARG A 470 -6.93 31.27 6.11
N GLN A 471 -6.03 31.16 5.15
CA GLN A 471 -6.39 30.73 3.80
C GLN A 471 -6.83 29.26 3.82
N GLY A 472 -7.88 28.95 3.07
CA GLY A 472 -8.50 27.62 3.06
C GLY A 472 -9.41 27.35 4.27
N GLN A 473 -9.56 28.31 5.19
CA GLN A 473 -10.43 28.15 6.35
C GLN A 473 -11.90 28.06 5.92
N PRO A 474 -12.66 27.05 6.39
CA PRO A 474 -14.07 26.93 6.09
C PRO A 474 -14.88 27.94 6.90
N VAL A 475 -15.88 28.54 6.27
CA VAL A 475 -16.90 29.34 6.96
C VAL A 475 -18.23 28.60 6.89
N ILE A 476 -18.81 28.37 8.06
CA ILE A 476 -19.92 27.45 8.26
C ILE A 476 -21.20 28.19 8.64
N SER A 477 -22.33 27.55 8.35
CA SER A 477 -23.65 27.95 8.84
C SER A 477 -24.31 26.74 9.49
N TRP A 478 -25.05 26.96 10.59
CA TRP A 478 -25.73 25.89 11.30
C TRP A 478 -27.18 25.77 10.84
N HIS A 479 -27.58 24.54 10.50
CA HIS A 479 -28.97 24.18 10.23
C HIS A 479 -29.38 23.04 11.18
N GLY A 480 -30.12 23.40 12.22
CA GLY A 480 -30.37 22.49 13.34
C GLY A 480 -29.06 22.08 14.00
N LYS A 481 -28.77 20.76 14.04
CA LYS A 481 -27.54 20.19 14.63
C LYS A 481 -26.47 19.83 13.59
N ARG A 482 -26.55 20.39 12.39
CA ARG A 482 -25.60 20.14 11.30
C ARG A 482 -24.98 21.42 10.79
N ALA A 483 -23.65 21.41 10.67
CA ALA A 483 -22.89 22.48 10.05
C ALA A 483 -22.83 22.29 8.52
N HIS A 484 -23.05 23.38 7.80
CA HIS A 484 -23.00 23.44 6.35
C HIS A 484 -21.95 24.44 5.89
N LEU A 485 -21.14 24.03 4.93
CA LEU A 485 -20.12 24.87 4.32
C LEU A 485 -20.77 25.95 3.45
N THR A 486 -20.40 27.21 3.69
CA THR A 486 -20.92 28.35 2.94
C THR A 486 -19.91 28.84 1.91
N HIS A 487 -18.69 29.12 2.35
CA HIS A 487 -17.57 29.57 1.55
C HIS A 487 -16.26 29.17 2.22
N ILE A 488 -15.18 29.23 1.43
CA ILE A 488 -13.81 29.08 1.91
C ILE A 488 -13.12 30.44 1.84
N VAL A 489 -12.28 30.75 2.82
CA VAL A 489 -11.47 31.97 2.81
C VAL A 489 -10.34 31.81 1.79
N GLY A 490 -10.38 32.60 0.72
CA GLY A 490 -9.30 32.69 -0.26
C GLY A 490 -8.45 33.95 -0.06
N SER A 491 -7.56 34.21 -1.02
CA SER A 491 -6.77 35.43 -1.11
C SER A 491 -6.72 35.93 -2.56
N THR A 492 -6.73 37.25 -2.77
CA THR A 492 -6.54 37.89 -4.07
C THR A 492 -5.06 38.12 -4.38
N ALA A 493 -4.73 38.52 -5.62
CA ALA A 493 -3.37 38.88 -6.07
C ALA A 493 -2.62 39.76 -5.07
N ASP A 494 -3.31 40.78 -4.58
CA ASP A 494 -2.75 41.78 -3.67
C ASP A 494 -2.70 41.33 -2.19
N GLY A 495 -2.95 40.04 -1.90
CA GLY A 495 -2.92 39.48 -0.54
C GLY A 495 -4.17 39.76 0.30
N ASN A 496 -5.20 40.40 -0.27
CA ASN A 496 -6.46 40.64 0.42
C ASN A 496 -7.30 39.36 0.49
N LYS A 497 -7.90 39.09 1.66
CA LYS A 497 -8.77 37.91 1.82
C LYS A 497 -10.10 38.11 1.11
N ASN A 498 -10.55 37.09 0.39
CA ASN A 498 -11.84 37.04 -0.29
C ASN A 498 -12.66 35.80 0.12
N LYS A 499 -13.95 35.84 -0.14
CA LYS A 499 -14.87 34.71 0.09
C LYS A 499 -15.05 33.93 -1.21
N LEU A 500 -14.61 32.68 -1.24
CA LEU A 500 -14.84 31.76 -2.35
C LEU A 500 -16.11 30.95 -2.08
N TYR A 501 -17.23 31.39 -2.64
CA TYR A 501 -18.52 30.72 -2.47
C TYR A 501 -18.57 29.41 -3.26
N LEU A 502 -19.16 28.37 -2.68
CA LEU A 502 -19.21 27.05 -3.30
C LEU A 502 -20.25 26.92 -4.42
N GLN A 503 -21.30 27.76 -4.41
CA GLN A 503 -22.47 27.60 -5.29
C GLN A 503 -22.12 27.40 -6.78
N PRO A 504 -21.19 28.16 -7.39
CA PRO A 504 -20.84 27.98 -8.80
C PRO A 504 -20.18 26.63 -9.12
N PHE A 505 -19.70 25.91 -8.09
CA PHE A 505 -18.89 24.70 -8.21
C PHE A 505 -19.57 23.46 -7.65
N LEU A 506 -20.73 23.58 -6.99
CA LEU A 506 -21.37 22.47 -6.28
C LEU A 506 -21.70 21.28 -7.18
N SER A 507 -22.12 21.52 -8.43
CA SER A 507 -22.39 20.46 -9.40
C SER A 507 -21.14 19.63 -9.69
N ASP A 508 -20.00 20.30 -9.87
CA ASP A 508 -18.72 19.68 -10.21
C ASP A 508 -18.14 18.94 -9.00
N ILE A 509 -18.22 19.55 -7.81
CA ILE A 509 -17.82 18.92 -6.54
C ILE A 509 -18.60 17.63 -6.33
N ARG A 510 -19.94 17.67 -6.42
CA ARG A 510 -20.79 16.49 -6.22
C ARG A 510 -20.59 15.42 -7.29
N LYS A 511 -20.36 15.83 -8.54
CA LYS A 511 -19.99 14.90 -9.61
C LYS A 511 -18.69 14.17 -9.24
N ARG A 512 -17.66 14.90 -8.80
CA ARG A 512 -16.38 14.29 -8.44
C ARG A 512 -16.48 13.38 -7.21
N ILE A 513 -17.28 13.75 -6.20
CA ILE A 513 -17.56 12.87 -5.05
C ILE A 513 -18.11 11.53 -5.53
N ARG A 514 -19.14 11.53 -6.39
CA ARG A 514 -19.72 10.29 -6.93
C ARG A 514 -18.72 9.47 -7.74
N GLU A 515 -17.91 10.13 -8.57
CA GLU A 515 -16.89 9.43 -9.37
C GLU A 515 -15.84 8.72 -8.51
N GLU A 516 -15.37 9.36 -7.42
CA GLU A 516 -14.41 8.74 -6.51
C GLU A 516 -15.03 7.64 -5.64
N GLU A 517 -16.31 7.77 -5.28
CA GLU A 517 -17.09 6.72 -4.61
C GLU A 517 -17.27 5.50 -5.54
N GLU A 518 -17.66 5.71 -6.80
CA GLU A 518 -17.76 4.64 -7.80
C GLU A 518 -16.41 3.99 -8.10
N ARG A 519 -15.32 4.76 -8.18
CA ARG A 519 -13.96 4.24 -8.38
C ARG A 519 -13.52 3.33 -7.22
N SER A 520 -13.94 3.65 -5.99
CA SER A 520 -13.72 2.78 -4.83
C SER A 520 -14.41 1.42 -4.97
N GLN A 521 -15.53 1.38 -5.69
CA GLN A 521 -16.34 0.18 -5.91
C GLN A 521 -15.95 -0.60 -7.17
N ARG A 522 -15.32 0.04 -8.19
CA ARG A 522 -15.00 -0.57 -9.50
C ARG A 522 -13.62 -1.23 -9.63
N LEU A 523 -12.74 -1.11 -8.63
CA LEU A 523 -11.48 -1.85 -8.61
C LEU A 523 -11.67 -3.36 -8.35
N ASN A 524 -12.91 -3.85 -8.33
CA ASN A 524 -13.34 -5.24 -8.22
C ASN A 524 -12.89 -6.11 -9.40
#